data_AF-A0A4U9W8A2-F1
#
_entry.id   AF-A0A4U9W8A2-F1
#
_cell.length_a   1.000
_cell.length_b   1.000
_cell.length_c   1.000
_cell.angle_alpha   90.00
_cell.angle_beta   90.00
_cell.angle_gamma   90.00
#
_symmetry.space_group_name_H-M   'P 1'
#
loop_
_entity.id
_entity.type
_entity.pdbx_description
1 polymer ?
#
loop_
_entity_poly.entity_id
_entity_poly.type
_entity_poly.pdbx_seq_one_letter_code
_entity_poly.pdbx_strand_id
1 'polypeptide(L)' 'MQSIIKIHAKDNVAVALCDLAAGDQPVWEGQAIALAQDACSGAQVCT' A
#
# COMPACT_ATOMS: atom_id res chain seq x y z
N MET A 1 1.01 0.31 13.27
CA MET A 1 -0.22 0.75 12.59
C MET A 1 -0.07 0.36 11.13
N GLN A 2 -1.02 -0.37 10.54
CA GLN A 2 -0.94 -0.75 9.12
C GLN A 2 -1.45 0.41 8.26
N SER A 3 -0.68 0.80 7.25
CA SER A 3 -1.02 1.90 6.33
C SER A 3 -1.66 1.40 5.03
N ILE A 4 -1.58 0.10 4.76
CA ILE A 4 -2.14 -0.57 3.58
C ILE A 4 -2.75 -1.91 3.98
N ILE A 5 -3.71 -2.39 3.18
CA ILE A 5 -4.34 -3.70 3.35
C ILE A 5 -4.41 -4.45 2.02
N LYS A 6 -3.96 -5.71 1.99
CA LYS A 6 -4.31 -6.62 0.88
C LYS A 6 -5.56 -7.39 1.26
N ILE A 7 -6.54 -7.41 0.36
CA ILE A 7 -7.80 -8.12 0.59
C ILE A 7 -7.56 -9.62 0.51
N HIS A 8 -6.69 -10.06 -0.40
CA HIS A 8 -6.29 -11.44 -0.54
C HIS A 8 -4.76 -11.57 -0.75
N ALA A 9 -4.17 -12.65 -0.22
CA ALA A 9 -2.72 -12.85 -0.25
C ALA A 9 -2.14 -12.95 -1.68
N LYS A 10 -2.96 -13.39 -2.66
CA LYS A 10 -2.56 -13.47 -4.08
C LYS A 10 -2.82 -12.19 -4.88
N ASP A 11 -3.42 -11.16 -4.28
CA ASP A 11 -3.62 -9.90 -4.99
C ASP A 11 -2.25 -9.29 -5.31
N ASN A 12 -2.15 -8.64 -6.47
CA ASN A 12 -1.01 -7.80 -6.84
C ASN A 12 -1.21 -6.33 -6.44
N VAL A 13 -2.31 -6.06 -5.75
CA VAL A 13 -2.71 -4.73 -5.28
C VAL A 13 -3.06 -4.76 -3.80
N ALA A 14 -2.81 -3.65 -3.12
CA ALA A 14 -3.29 -3.34 -1.79
C ALA A 14 -4.13 -2.08 -1.85
N VAL A 15 -4.90 -1.81 -0.81
CA VAL A 15 -5.65 -0.57 -0.63
C VAL A 15 -4.96 0.27 0.44
N ALA A 16 -4.76 1.56 0.16
CA ALA A 16 -4.23 2.52 1.11
C ALA A 16 -5.28 2.83 2.20
N LEU A 17 -4.90 2.71 3.47
CA LEU A 17 -5.76 3.04 4.62
C LEU A 17 -5.64 4.50 5.07
N CYS A 18 -4.57 5.18 4.64
CA CYS A 18 -4.31 6.59 4.87
C CYS A 18 -3.69 7.19 3.60
N ASP A 19 -3.56 8.51 3.55
CA ASP A 19 -2.85 9.17 2.46
C ASP A 19 -1.35 8.85 2.57
N LEU A 20 -0.77 8.39 1.45
CA LEU A 20 0.61 7.98 1.32
C LEU A 20 1.26 8.76 0.18
N ALA A 21 2.50 9.20 0.40
CA ALA A 21 3.24 9.95 -0.60
C ALA A 21 4.02 9.01 -1.53
N ALA A 22 4.30 9.46 -2.75
CA ALA A 22 5.24 8.80 -3.63
C ALA A 22 6.61 8.66 -2.91
N GLY A 23 7.19 7.47 -2.99
CA GLY A 23 8.43 7.12 -2.29
C GLY A 23 8.25 6.59 -0.87
N ASP A 24 7.04 6.65 -0.30
CA ASP A 24 6.75 5.97 0.96
C ASP A 24 6.88 4.45 0.78
N GLN A 25 7.24 3.78 1.88
CA GLN A 25 7.45 2.33 1.93
C GLN A 25 6.58 1.68 3.00
N PRO A 26 5.25 1.63 2.81
CA PRO A 26 4.38 0.89 3.71
C PRO A 26 4.80 -0.58 3.75
N VAL A 27 4.80 -1.16 4.95
CA VAL A 27 5.18 -2.56 5.16
C VAL A 27 3.93 -3.42 5.26
N TRP A 28 3.81 -4.42 4.40
CA TRP A 28 2.79 -5.46 4.45
C TRP A 28 3.45 -6.83 4.59
N GLU A 29 3.05 -7.61 5.60
CA GLU A 29 3.62 -8.95 5.89
C GLU A 29 5.17 -8.99 5.93
N GLY A 30 5.80 -7.89 6.36
CA GLY A 30 7.26 -7.77 6.42
C GLY A 30 7.93 -7.40 5.09
N GLN A 31 7.16 -7.20 4.01
CA GLN A 31 7.64 -6.66 2.74
C GLN A 31 7.38 -5.15 2.67
N ALA A 32 8.42 -4.39 2.38
CA ALA A 32 8.29 -2.96 2.10
C ALA A 32 7.82 -2.76 0.66
N ILE A 33 6.75 -1.98 0.49
CA ILE A 33 6.13 -1.73 -0.81
C ILE A 33 6.51 -0.34 -1.27
N ALA A 34 7.25 -0.23 -2.37
CA ALA A 34 7.65 1.07 -2.89
C ALA A 34 6.51 1.73 -3.67
N LEU A 35 6.03 2.87 -3.18
CA LEU A 35 4.99 3.65 -3.86
C LEU A 35 5.61 4.49 -4.98
N ALA A 36 5.18 4.23 -6.22
CA ALA A 36 5.62 5.00 -7.39
C ALA A 36 4.92 6.36 -7.53
N GLN A 37 3.79 6.54 -6.84
CA GLN A 37 2.94 7.73 -6.91
C GLN A 37 2.23 7.95 -5.57
N ASP A 38 1.72 9.15 -5.37
CA ASP A 38 0.84 9.46 -4.24
C ASP A 38 -0.40 8.57 -4.31
N ALA A 39 -0.81 8.07 -3.14
CA ALA A 39 -1.99 7.22 -2.98
C ALA A 39 -2.85 7.76 -1.84
N CYS A 40 -4.00 8.32 -2.20
CA CYS A 40 -4.97 8.75 -1.21
C CYS A 40 -5.59 7.54 -0.50
N SER A 41 -6.14 7.77 0.69
CA SER A 41 -6.95 6.75 1.38
C SER A 41 -8.03 6.16 0.47
N GLY A 42 -8.13 4.83 0.46
CA GLY A 42 -9.01 4.07 -0.42
C GLY A 42 -8.47 3.79 -1.83
N ALA A 43 -7.35 4.39 -2.24
CA ALA A 43 -6.73 4.11 -3.53
C ALA A 43 -6.05 2.73 -3.55
N GLN A 44 -6.00 2.12 -4.74
CA GLN A 44 -5.26 0.88 -4.97
C GLN A 44 -3.80 1.20 -5.23
N VAL A 45 -2.90 0.49 -4.56
CA VAL A 45 -1.45 0.59 -4.70
C VAL A 45 -0.91 -0.75 -5.17
N CYS A 46 0.02 -0.73 -6.12
CA CYS A 46 0.68 -1.95 -6.58
C CYS A 46 1.64 -2.44 -5.50
N THR A 47 1.57 -3.73 -5.19
CA THR A 47 2.38 -4.38 -4.15
C THR A 47 3.52 -5.19 -4.70
#